data_AF-A0A3S3UY93-F1
#
_entry.id   AF-A0A3S3UY93-F1
#
_cell.length_a   1.000
_cell.length_b   1.000
_cell.length_c   1.000
_cell.angle_alpha   90.00
_cell.angle_beta   90.00
_cell.angle_gamma   90.00
#
_symmetry.space_group_name_H-M   'P 1'
#
loop_
_entity.id
_entity.type
_entity.pdbx_description
1 polymer ?
#
loop_
_entity_poly.entity_id
_entity_poly.type
_entity_poly.pdbx_seq_one_letter_code
_entity_poly.pdbx_strand_id
1 'polypeptide(L)'
;AKNKDTAMKFLAAASSATGQAKFAEASGYAPINTKAKAEMPADVVKGLPDAHVDGQINLDMNYWAEHRDEIATRWYAWQAK
;
A
#
# COMPACT_ATOMS: atom_id res chain seq x y z
N ALA A 1 -15.70 11.65 -12.08
CA ALA A 1 -16.63 11.04 -11.11
C ALA A 1 -17.70 12.05 -10.69
N LYS A 2 -18.95 11.63 -10.45
CA LYS A 2 -20.08 12.51 -10.07
C LYS A 2 -19.86 13.24 -8.73
N ASN A 3 -19.06 12.68 -7.84
CA ASN A 3 -18.77 13.23 -6.50
C ASN A 3 -17.29 13.59 -6.34
N LYS A 4 -16.66 14.17 -7.36
CA LYS A 4 -15.21 14.42 -7.39
C LYS A 4 -14.69 15.14 -6.16
N ASP A 5 -15.34 16.24 -5.75
CA ASP A 5 -14.86 17.05 -4.62
C ASP A 5 -14.95 16.29 -3.30
N THR A 6 -16.04 15.54 -3.08
CA THR A 6 -16.19 14.68 -1.90
C THR A 6 -15.18 13.54 -1.92
N ALA A 7 -14.89 12.96 -3.10
CA ALA A 7 -13.86 11.94 -3.23
C ALA A 7 -12.48 12.47 -2.85
N MET A 8 -12.13 13.70 -3.24
CA MET A 8 -10.86 14.31 -2.83
C MET A 8 -10.78 14.53 -1.31
N LYS A 9 -11.88 14.94 -0.67
CA LYS A 9 -11.95 15.05 0.80
C LYS A 9 -11.79 13.68 1.48
N PHE A 10 -12.39 12.64 0.92
CA PHE A 10 -12.23 11.27 1.42
C PHE A 10 -10.77 10.80 1.31
N LEU A 11 -10.12 11.02 0.15
CA LEU A 11 -8.71 10.67 -0.03
C LEU A 11 -7.82 11.40 0.99
N ALA A 12 -8.07 12.68 1.25
CA ALA A 12 -7.35 13.44 2.27
C ALA A 12 -7.54 12.85 3.67
N ALA A 13 -8.77 12.46 4.03
CA ALA A 13 -9.04 11.82 5.32
C ALA A 13 -8.38 10.42 5.42
N ALA A 14 -8.49 9.59 4.38
CA ALA A 14 -7.95 8.24 4.35
C ALA A 14 -6.41 8.20 4.35
N SER A 15 -5.76 9.20 3.74
CA SER A 15 -4.30 9.32 3.71
C SER A 15 -3.73 10.23 4.81
N SER A 16 -4.57 10.74 5.72
CA SER A 16 -4.13 11.49 6.91
C SER A 16 -3.30 10.60 7.85
N ALA A 17 -2.53 11.21 8.76
CA ALA A 17 -1.72 10.47 9.74
C ALA A 17 -2.59 9.53 10.59
N THR A 18 -3.65 10.05 11.21
CA THR A 18 -4.63 9.27 11.98
C THR A 18 -5.37 8.22 11.15
N GLY A 19 -5.78 8.57 9.92
CA GLY A 19 -6.46 7.62 9.03
C GLY A 19 -5.57 6.42 8.69
N GLN A 20 -4.31 6.69 8.36
CA GLN A 20 -3.32 5.66 8.05
C GLN A 20 -2.87 4.88 9.29
N ALA A 21 -2.73 5.51 10.46
CA ALA A 21 -2.38 4.84 11.71
C ALA A 21 -3.42 3.77 12.07
N LYS A 22 -4.71 4.16 12.07
CA LYS A 22 -5.83 3.24 12.33
C LYS A 22 -5.92 2.11 11.30
N PHE A 23 -5.70 2.43 10.02
CA PHE A 23 -5.69 1.42 8.95
C PHE A 23 -4.54 0.41 9.14
N ALA A 24 -3.33 0.91 9.42
CA ALA A 24 -2.16 0.07 9.62
C ALA A 24 -2.31 -0.85 10.84
N GLU A 25 -2.78 -0.32 11.96
CA GLU A 25 -3.04 -1.10 13.18
C GLU A 25 -4.08 -2.21 12.94
N ALA A 26 -5.13 -1.93 12.19
CA ALA A 26 -6.20 -2.91 11.92
C ALA A 26 -5.83 -3.98 10.87
N SER A 27 -4.88 -3.70 9.98
CA SER A 27 -4.60 -4.55 8.81
C SER A 27 -3.23 -5.22 8.82
N GLY A 28 -2.27 -4.69 9.59
CA GLY A 28 -0.86 -5.08 9.51
C GLY A 28 -0.13 -4.53 8.28
N TYR A 29 -0.79 -3.77 7.39
CA TYR A 29 -0.10 -3.06 6.31
C TYR A 29 0.65 -1.84 6.84
N ALA A 30 1.80 -1.54 6.23
CA ALA A 30 2.54 -0.32 6.55
C ALA A 30 1.75 0.94 6.10
N PRO A 31 1.71 2.01 6.92
CA PRO A 31 1.06 3.25 6.53
C PRO A 31 1.87 3.98 5.46
N ILE A 32 1.19 4.60 4.50
CA ILE A 32 1.86 5.43 3.46
C ILE A 32 2.10 6.88 3.88
N ASN A 33 1.54 7.31 5.02
CA ASN A 33 1.80 8.62 5.59
C ASN A 33 2.93 8.52 6.62
N THR A 34 4.03 9.23 6.39
CA THR A 34 5.24 9.17 7.23
C THR A 34 5.03 9.65 8.67
N LYS A 35 3.94 10.37 8.96
CA LYS A 35 3.58 10.83 10.31
C LYS A 35 2.70 9.83 11.07
N ALA A 36 2.14 8.82 10.42
CA ALA A 36 1.18 7.90 11.03
C ALA A 36 1.78 7.08 12.19
N LYS A 37 3.03 6.63 12.06
CA LYS A 37 3.68 5.78 13.08
C LYS A 37 3.83 6.47 14.45
N ALA A 38 3.83 7.80 14.49
CA ALA A 38 3.87 8.56 15.74
C ALA A 38 2.56 8.44 16.56
N GLU A 39 1.46 8.01 15.92
CA GLU A 39 0.16 7.81 16.55
C GLU A 39 -0.13 6.32 16.86
N MET A 40 0.85 5.43 16.66
CA MET A 40 0.68 3.98 16.77
C MET A 40 1.46 3.40 17.97
N PRO A 41 0.98 2.28 18.57
CA PRO A 41 1.77 1.53 19.56
C PRO A 41 3.11 1.03 18.99
N ALA A 42 4.17 1.11 19.79
CA ALA A 42 5.53 0.83 19.33
C ALA A 42 5.75 -0.66 18.95
N ASP A 43 5.05 -1.57 19.61
CA ASP A 43 5.04 -3.00 19.30
C ASP A 43 4.36 -3.28 17.96
N VAL A 44 3.25 -2.61 17.66
CA VAL A 44 2.58 -2.67 16.35
C VAL A 44 3.50 -2.16 15.25
N VAL A 45 4.13 -0.99 15.44
CA VAL A 45 5.05 -0.40 14.46
C VAL A 45 6.21 -1.35 14.11
N LYS A 46 6.75 -2.08 15.09
CA LYS A 46 7.83 -3.06 14.89
C LYS A 46 7.42 -4.27 14.06
N GLY A 47 6.14 -4.60 14.01
CA GLY A 47 5.61 -5.74 13.24
C GLY A 47 5.22 -5.41 11.81
N LEU A 48 5.33 -4.14 11.39
CA LEU A 48 4.92 -3.72 10.04
C LEU A 48 5.96 -4.12 8.99
N PRO A 49 5.54 -4.39 7.74
CA PRO A 49 6.47 -4.79 6.67
C PRO A 49 7.65 -3.84 6.46
N ASP A 50 7.44 -2.54 6.62
CA ASP A 50 8.46 -1.53 6.40
C ASP A 50 9.43 -1.36 7.58
N ALA A 51 9.28 -2.15 8.65
CA ALA A 51 10.28 -2.34 9.70
C ALA A 51 11.27 -3.48 9.37
N HIS A 52 10.98 -4.29 8.34
CA HIS A 52 11.76 -5.48 7.96
C HIS A 52 12.41 -5.29 6.59
N VAL A 53 13.31 -4.31 6.49
CA VAL A 53 13.94 -3.89 5.22
C VAL A 53 15.13 -4.78 4.81
N ASP A 54 15.67 -5.57 5.74
CA ASP A 54 16.80 -6.46 5.47
C ASP A 54 16.40 -7.53 4.44
N GLY A 55 17.03 -7.50 3.27
CA GLY A 55 16.69 -8.39 2.15
C GLY A 55 15.41 -8.02 1.40
N GLN A 56 14.78 -6.88 1.70
CA GLN A 56 13.58 -6.42 1.00
C GLN A 56 13.89 -6.10 -0.47
N ILE A 57 13.04 -6.59 -1.35
CA ILE A 57 13.02 -6.22 -2.77
C ILE A 57 11.80 -5.36 -3.02
N ASN A 58 12.02 -4.10 -3.39
CA ASN A 58 10.94 -3.20 -3.78
C ASN A 58 10.54 -3.50 -5.23
N LEU A 59 9.27 -3.88 -5.42
CA LEU A 59 8.74 -4.15 -6.74
C LEU A 59 8.70 -2.87 -7.58
N ASP A 60 9.19 -2.93 -8.81
CA ASP A 60 9.12 -1.82 -9.75
C ASP A 60 7.71 -1.69 -10.35
N MET A 61 6.92 -0.78 -9.79
CA MET A 61 5.55 -0.53 -10.28
C MET A 61 5.50 0.14 -11.65
N ASN A 62 6.57 0.82 -12.10
CA ASN A 62 6.61 1.40 -13.45
C ASN A 62 6.79 0.29 -14.49
N TYR A 63 7.72 -0.63 -14.26
CA TYR A 63 7.89 -1.81 -15.11
C TYR A 63 6.58 -2.61 -15.21
N TRP A 64 5.93 -2.86 -14.07
CA TRP A 64 4.64 -3.54 -14.06
C TRP A 64 3.55 -2.75 -14.77
N ALA A 65 3.49 -1.42 -14.62
CA ALA A 65 2.51 -0.60 -15.32
C ALA A 65 2.67 -0.66 -16.84
N GLU A 66 3.91 -0.69 -17.33
CA GLU A 66 4.23 -0.78 -18.76
C GLU A 66 3.93 -2.19 -19.34
N HIS A 67 4.25 -3.25 -18.59
CA HIS A 67 4.24 -4.61 -19.12
C HIS A 67 3.09 -5.51 -18.60
N ARG A 68 2.19 -5.01 -17.72
CA ARG A 68 1.15 -5.81 -17.04
C ARG A 68 0.34 -6.70 -17.98
N ASP A 69 -0.06 -6.20 -19.15
CA ASP A 69 -0.96 -6.93 -20.05
C ASP A 69 -0.22 -8.05 -20.82
N GLU A 70 1.04 -7.81 -21.23
CA GLU A 70 1.90 -8.85 -21.82
C GLU A 70 2.20 -9.96 -20.79
N ILE A 71 2.60 -9.56 -19.59
CA ILE A 71 2.93 -10.48 -18.50
C ILE A 71 1.70 -11.32 -18.14
N ALA A 72 0.52 -10.71 -17.99
CA ALA A 72 -0.72 -11.42 -17.68
C ALA A 72 -1.07 -12.47 -18.75
N THR A 73 -0.95 -12.12 -20.04
CA THR A 73 -1.20 -13.05 -21.15
C THR A 73 -0.30 -14.28 -21.06
N ARG A 74 1.01 -14.07 -20.85
CA ARG A 74 2.00 -15.15 -20.72
C ARG A 74 1.77 -15.97 -19.45
N TRP A 75 1.43 -15.32 -18.34
CA TRP A 75 1.16 -15.95 -17.05
C TRP A 75 -0.05 -16.90 -17.12
N TYR A 76 -1.18 -16.44 -17.65
CA TYR A 76 -2.38 -17.29 -17.76
C TYR A 76 -2.18 -18.44 -18.75
N ALA A 77 -1.49 -18.20 -19.87
CA ALA A 77 -1.13 -19.26 -20.81
C ALA A 77 -0.19 -20.30 -20.20
N TRP A 78 0.67 -19.91 -19.26
CA TRP A 78 1.53 -20.82 -18.50
C TRP A 78 0.74 -21.60 -17.44
N GLN A 79 -0.13 -20.94 -16.67
CA GLN A 79 -0.90 -21.58 -15.59
C GLN A 79 -1.89 -22.65 -16.10
N ALA A 80 -2.36 -22.51 -17.33
CA ALA A 80 -3.27 -23.47 -17.97
C ALA A 80 -2.57 -24.68 -18.62
N LYS A 81 -1.24 -24.75 -18.58
CA LYS A 81 -0.45 -25.91 -19.02
C LYS A 81 -0.17 -26.86 -17.86
#